data_AF-A0A921LSU1-F1
#
_entry.id   AF-A0A921LSU1-F1
#
_cell.length_a   1.000
_cell.length_b   1.000
_cell.length_c   1.000
_cell.angle_alpha   90.00
_cell.angle_beta   90.00
_cell.angle_gamma   90.00
#
_symmetry.space_group_name_H-M   'P 1'
#
loop_
_entity.id
_entity.type
_entity.pdbx_description
1 polymer ?
#
loop_
_entity_poly.entity_id
_entity_poly.type
_entity_poly.pdbx_seq_one_letter_code
_entity_poly.pdbx_strand_id
1 'polypeptide(L)'
;MSNKYAEELFFPYYINQSRLLDLYAILNGGYTEYEEINASSEATNKKSGSAKVEGSGFKIFRIGGGLSGTIEGGSNEASSSSTKIVQTTTSMLGIVISALNDRGYVRDIASANAGSFIIVPVVLKINSIKSLINEAKALLELSEKMQAVGTKTSGKTKSETLEQVKQIAGVCRELFGAEEIICETDSYALVGTISDEHLYQAVRADIIRTELRCLAQVKRVFPEGTQLMKNTIFTKIRDTSSKKALIESMRALSDNGNFEYECDAIPEIVDKPVYQLEIVALYQSSVPHNSSN
;
A
#
# COMPACT_ATOMS: atom_id res chain seq x y z
N MET A 1 -18.15 31.30 -12.60
CA MET A 1 -16.95 30.52 -12.26
C MET A 1 -17.38 29.09 -12.04
N SER A 2 -17.07 28.19 -12.98
CA SER A 2 -17.50 26.79 -12.93
C SER A 2 -16.65 26.04 -11.90
N ASN A 3 -17.33 25.39 -10.96
CA ASN A 3 -16.72 24.65 -9.87
C ASN A 3 -16.17 23.32 -10.42
N LYS A 4 -14.91 23.28 -10.86
CA LYS A 4 -14.21 22.08 -11.35
C LYS A 4 -13.84 21.11 -10.21
N TYR A 5 -14.79 20.72 -9.36
CA TYR A 5 -14.52 19.69 -8.35
C TYR A 5 -15.10 18.35 -8.81
N ALA A 6 -14.16 17.42 -9.05
CA ALA A 6 -14.29 15.98 -9.33
C ALA A 6 -14.96 15.61 -10.67
N GLU A 7 -14.20 15.69 -11.78
CA GLU A 7 -14.51 14.88 -12.98
C GLU A 7 -14.22 13.38 -12.73
N GLU A 8 -13.45 13.04 -11.70
CA GLU A 8 -13.00 11.67 -11.41
C GLU A 8 -13.42 11.27 -9.97
N LEU A 9 -14.26 10.24 -9.87
CA LEU A 9 -14.60 9.60 -8.60
C LEU A 9 -13.59 8.48 -8.33
N PHE A 10 -12.99 8.52 -7.14
CA PHE A 10 -11.98 7.55 -6.72
C PHE A 10 -12.55 6.60 -5.69
N PHE A 11 -12.23 5.31 -5.83
CA PHE A 11 -12.40 4.31 -4.78
C PHE A 11 -11.01 3.89 -4.26
N PRO A 12 -10.52 4.50 -3.16
CA PRO A 12 -9.21 4.18 -2.61
C PRO A 12 -9.24 2.88 -1.80
N TYR A 13 -8.22 2.04 -2.01
CA TYR A 13 -7.97 0.82 -1.22
C TYR A 13 -6.83 1.02 -0.22
N TYR A 14 -5.90 1.92 -0.55
CA TYR A 14 -4.73 2.22 0.28
C TYR A 14 -4.45 3.71 0.21
N ILE A 15 -4.22 4.34 1.36
CA ILE A 15 -3.76 5.73 1.45
C ILE A 15 -2.74 5.85 2.59
N ASN A 16 -1.51 6.20 2.24
CA ASN A 16 -0.53 6.68 3.21
C ASN A 16 -0.91 8.10 3.64
N GLN A 17 -1.68 8.20 4.73
CA GLN A 17 -2.30 9.44 5.19
C GLN A 17 -1.27 10.52 5.57
N SER A 18 -0.20 10.14 6.25
CA SER A 18 0.85 11.09 6.64
C SER A 18 1.51 11.69 5.39
N ARG A 19 1.83 10.84 4.40
CA ARG A 19 2.39 11.32 3.14
C ARG A 19 1.41 12.20 2.36
N LEU A 20 0.13 11.83 2.33
CA LEU A 20 -0.89 12.62 1.65
C LEU A 20 -1.06 14.01 2.28
N LEU A 21 -1.04 14.09 3.62
CA LEU A 21 -1.10 15.36 4.36
C LEU A 21 0.11 16.25 4.06
N ASP A 22 1.32 15.68 4.06
CA ASP A 22 2.54 16.41 3.68
C ASP A 22 2.43 17.00 2.27
N LEU A 23 1.99 16.18 1.31
CA LEU A 23 1.84 16.62 -0.08
C LEU A 23 0.81 17.73 -0.21
N TYR A 24 -0.35 17.58 0.43
CA TYR A 24 -1.36 18.62 0.40
C TYR A 24 -0.82 19.91 1.04
N ALA A 25 -0.16 19.84 2.20
CA ALA A 25 0.43 21.00 2.86
C ALA A 25 1.44 21.71 1.93
N ILE A 26 2.38 20.97 1.34
CA ILE A 26 3.38 21.54 0.43
C ILE A 26 2.73 22.19 -0.79
N LEU A 27 1.72 21.53 -1.39
CA LEU A 27 1.05 22.04 -2.58
C LEU A 27 0.19 23.28 -2.30
N ASN A 28 -0.31 23.43 -1.07
CA ASN A 28 -1.22 24.50 -0.67
C ASN A 28 -0.57 25.58 0.23
N GLY A 29 0.75 25.51 0.48
CA GLY A 29 1.47 26.51 1.27
C GLY A 29 1.31 26.37 2.80
N GLY A 30 0.98 25.17 3.28
CA GLY A 30 0.80 24.84 4.69
C GLY A 30 -0.64 24.97 5.20
N TYR A 31 -0.81 24.82 6.51
CA TYR A 31 -2.08 24.96 7.22
C TYR A 31 -1.91 25.84 8.45
N THR A 32 -2.90 26.66 8.78
CA THR A 32 -2.91 27.43 10.03
C THR A 32 -3.49 26.63 11.20
N GLU A 33 -4.39 25.68 10.92
CA GLU A 33 -5.02 24.80 11.91
C GLU A 33 -5.18 23.38 11.31
N TYR A 34 -4.91 22.34 12.11
CA TYR A 34 -5.12 20.92 11.79
C TYR A 34 -5.88 20.23 12.92
N GLU A 35 -7.02 19.62 12.60
CA GLU A 35 -7.78 18.76 13.52
C GLU A 35 -8.28 17.51 12.76
N GLU A 36 -7.93 16.32 13.26
CA GLU A 36 -8.42 15.03 12.77
C GLU A 36 -9.63 14.59 13.61
N ILE A 37 -10.75 14.36 12.95
CA ILE A 37 -11.98 13.88 13.58
C ILE A 37 -12.25 12.46 13.08
N ASN A 38 -12.20 11.50 14.00
CA ASN A 38 -12.61 10.12 13.74
C ASN A 38 -14.13 10.03 13.83
N ALA A 39 -14.82 9.96 12.69
CA ALA A 39 -16.26 9.71 12.67
C ALA A 39 -16.50 8.19 12.75
N SER A 40 -16.62 7.64 13.96
CA SER A 40 -17.19 6.31 14.16
C SER A 40 -18.72 6.42 14.19
N SER A 41 -19.42 5.45 13.61
CA SER A 41 -20.87 5.38 13.65
C SER A 41 -21.35 5.26 15.11
N GLU A 42 -21.73 6.38 15.73
CA GLU A 42 -22.41 6.38 17.03
C GLU A 42 -23.82 5.77 16.87
N ALA A 43 -23.93 4.47 17.05
CA ALA A 43 -25.16 3.91 17.57
C ALA A 43 -25.27 4.38 19.03
N THR A 44 -26.17 5.32 19.25
CA THR A 44 -26.67 5.76 20.56
C THR A 44 -26.72 4.62 21.58
N ASN A 45 -25.86 4.66 22.60
CA ASN A 45 -26.26 4.55 24.01
C ASN A 45 -25.06 4.61 24.97
N LYS A 46 -25.19 5.48 25.98
CA LYS A 46 -24.34 5.54 27.18
C LYS A 46 -24.13 4.15 27.80
N LYS A 47 -22.88 3.69 27.92
CA LYS A 47 -22.30 3.15 29.17
C LYS A 47 -20.81 2.79 29.03
N SER A 48 -20.06 3.23 30.05
CA SER A 48 -18.79 2.72 30.58
C SER A 48 -18.09 1.56 29.86
N GLY A 49 -16.81 1.75 29.58
CA GLY A 49 -15.86 0.64 29.36
C GLY A 49 -14.82 1.01 28.34
N SER A 50 -13.55 1.06 28.76
CA SER A 50 -12.38 1.16 27.89
C SER A 50 -12.28 -0.10 27.02
N ALA A 51 -13.06 -0.14 25.94
CA ALA A 51 -12.91 -1.09 24.86
C ALA A 51 -12.54 -0.30 23.61
N LYS A 52 -11.31 -0.50 23.15
CA LYS A 52 -10.80 0.03 21.88
C LYS A 52 -11.55 -0.72 20.77
N VAL A 53 -12.73 -0.24 20.42
CA VAL A 53 -13.48 -0.72 19.26
C VAL A 53 -12.82 -0.09 18.04
N GLU A 54 -12.05 -0.88 17.29
CA GLU A 54 -11.59 -0.53 15.93
C GLU A 54 -12.82 -0.50 15.01
N GLY A 55 -13.57 0.61 15.08
CA GLY A 55 -14.61 0.92 14.12
C GLY A 55 -13.97 1.51 12.87
N SER A 56 -14.27 0.92 11.71
CA SER A 56 -13.97 1.45 10.37
C SER A 56 -14.75 2.77 10.15
N GLY A 57 -14.27 3.84 10.77
CA GLY A 57 -14.80 5.19 10.64
C GLY A 57 -14.04 5.99 9.58
N PHE A 58 -14.73 6.85 8.84
CA PHE A 58 -14.07 7.76 7.91
C PHE A 58 -13.44 8.94 8.65
N LYS A 59 -12.22 9.33 8.26
CA LYS A 59 -11.50 10.45 8.86
C LYS A 59 -11.84 11.75 8.15
N ILE A 60 -12.17 12.76 8.94
CA ILE A 60 -12.49 14.11 8.51
C ILE A 60 -11.40 15.04 9.03
N PHE A 61 -10.85 15.88 8.15
CA PHE A 61 -9.83 16.87 8.48
C PHE A 61 -10.43 18.26 8.43
N ARG A 62 -10.24 19.04 9.49
CA ARG A 62 -10.46 20.49 9.47
C ARG A 62 -9.14 21.18 9.21
N ILE A 63 -9.11 21.92 8.10
CA ILE A 63 -7.94 22.65 7.65
C ILE A 63 -8.29 24.14 7.66
N GLY A 64 -7.54 24.92 8.43
CA GLY A 64 -7.58 26.39 8.37
C GLY A 64 -6.53 26.92 7.38
N GLY A 65 -6.93 27.84 6.49
CA GLY A 65 -6.02 28.60 5.64
C GLY A 65 -6.01 30.09 6.02
N GLY A 66 -4.84 30.64 6.30
CA GLY A 66 -4.64 32.07 6.54
C GLY A 66 -4.03 32.74 5.31
N LEU A 67 -4.78 33.65 4.68
CA LEU A 67 -4.24 34.52 3.64
C LEU A 67 -3.87 35.87 4.30
N SER A 68 -2.64 36.01 4.81
CA SER A 68 -2.17 37.32 5.30
C SER A 68 -1.62 38.14 4.13
N GLY A 69 -2.52 38.73 3.35
CA GLY A 69 -2.18 39.80 2.41
C GLY A 69 -2.24 41.14 3.14
N THR A 70 -1.09 41.76 3.41
CA THR A 70 -1.03 43.15 3.84
C THR A 70 -1.44 44.05 2.68
N ILE A 71 -2.68 44.55 2.72
CA ILE A 71 -3.07 45.72 1.94
C ILE A 71 -2.82 46.92 2.85
N GLU A 72 -1.72 47.64 2.61
CA GLU A 72 -1.52 48.97 3.18
C GLU A 72 -2.58 49.92 2.59
N GLY A 73 -3.40 50.48 3.47
CA GLY A 73 -4.22 51.65 3.17
C GLY A 73 -5.71 51.45 3.43
N GLY A 74 -6.16 51.86 4.62
CA GLY A 74 -7.57 52.13 4.88
C GLY A 74 -8.09 51.43 6.14
N SER A 75 -8.34 52.21 7.17
CA SER A 75 -9.06 51.82 8.38
C SER A 75 -10.42 51.22 8.05
N ASN A 76 -10.53 49.90 8.15
CA ASN A 76 -11.75 49.16 8.44
C ASN A 76 -11.34 47.81 9.03
N GLU A 77 -12.05 47.36 10.06
CA GLU A 77 -11.86 46.07 10.73
C GLU A 77 -11.86 44.94 9.69
N ALA A 78 -10.65 44.51 9.30
CA ALA A 78 -10.47 43.29 8.53
C ALA A 78 -10.73 42.13 9.48
N SER A 79 -11.98 41.66 9.52
CA SER A 79 -12.30 40.34 10.03
C SER A 79 -11.50 39.33 9.19
N SER A 80 -10.41 38.83 9.77
CA SER A 80 -9.67 37.70 9.22
C SER A 80 -10.57 36.48 9.31
N SER A 81 -11.43 36.26 8.30
CA SER A 81 -12.25 35.04 8.24
C SER A 81 -11.33 33.88 7.86
N SER A 82 -10.81 33.17 8.86
CA SER A 82 -10.19 31.86 8.63
C SER A 82 -11.28 30.95 8.06
N THR A 83 -11.18 30.61 6.77
CA THR A 83 -12.14 29.69 6.16
C THR A 83 -11.77 28.29 6.64
N LYS A 84 -12.61 27.73 7.52
CA LYS A 84 -12.48 26.35 7.99
C LYS A 84 -13.03 25.42 6.94
N ILE A 85 -12.16 24.70 6.24
CA ILE A 85 -12.56 23.73 5.22
C ILE A 85 -12.51 22.34 5.83
N VAL A 86 -13.60 21.59 5.65
CA VAL A 86 -13.71 20.19 6.08
C VAL A 86 -13.47 19.30 4.87
N GLN A 87 -12.42 18.47 4.91
CA GLN A 87 -12.02 17.56 3.83
C GLN A 87 -12.01 16.12 4.33
N THR A 88 -12.35 15.16 3.47
CA THR A 88 -12.11 13.72 3.73
C THR A 88 -10.75 13.32 3.17
N THR A 89 -10.21 12.17 3.60
CA THR A 89 -8.98 11.63 2.99
C THR A 89 -9.10 11.48 1.47
N THR A 90 -10.25 11.03 0.98
CA THR A 90 -10.50 10.83 -0.46
C THR A 90 -10.58 12.15 -1.22
N SER A 91 -11.25 13.18 -0.69
CA SER A 91 -11.29 14.49 -1.35
C SER A 91 -9.92 15.16 -1.37
N MET A 92 -9.15 14.99 -0.28
CA MET A 92 -7.75 15.43 -0.20
C MET A 92 -6.86 14.75 -1.24
N LEU A 93 -7.03 13.44 -1.45
CA LEU A 93 -6.34 12.68 -2.49
C LEU A 93 -6.63 13.25 -3.89
N GLY A 94 -7.92 13.51 -4.19
CA GLY A 94 -8.32 14.11 -5.45
C GLY A 94 -7.67 15.48 -5.69
N ILE A 95 -7.65 16.35 -4.66
CA ILE A 95 -7.00 17.67 -4.75
C ILE A 95 -5.50 17.54 -5.01
N VAL A 96 -4.81 16.61 -4.32
CA VAL A 96 -3.37 16.38 -4.53
C VAL A 96 -3.10 15.87 -5.94
N ILE A 97 -3.87 14.90 -6.45
CA ILE A 97 -3.72 14.39 -7.82
C ILE A 97 -3.89 15.52 -8.84
N SER A 98 -4.96 16.31 -8.74
CA SER A 98 -5.19 17.44 -9.64
C SER A 98 -4.05 18.45 -9.59
N ALA A 99 -3.61 18.86 -8.39
CA ALA A 99 -2.53 19.81 -8.24
C ALA A 99 -1.17 19.29 -8.77
N LEU A 100 -0.89 17.99 -8.61
CA LEU A 100 0.32 17.37 -9.18
C LEU A 100 0.28 17.35 -10.71
N ASN A 101 -0.87 17.06 -11.32
CA ASN A 101 -1.05 17.08 -12.76
C ASN A 101 -0.99 18.50 -13.33
N ASP A 102 -1.75 19.43 -12.76
CA ASP A 102 -1.83 20.83 -13.22
C ASP A 102 -0.47 21.54 -13.19
N ARG A 103 0.39 21.19 -12.22
CA ARG A 103 1.74 21.74 -12.07
C ARG A 103 2.80 20.92 -12.83
N GLY A 104 2.40 19.85 -13.52
CA GLY A 104 3.30 19.01 -14.31
C GLY A 104 4.34 18.26 -13.48
N TYR A 105 4.02 17.86 -12.25
CA TYR A 105 4.88 17.04 -11.40
C TYR A 105 4.77 15.54 -11.70
N VAL A 106 3.64 15.10 -12.26
CA VAL A 106 3.47 13.73 -12.72
C VAL A 106 4.26 13.52 -14.01
N ARG A 107 5.04 12.45 -14.06
CA ARG A 107 5.86 12.04 -15.20
C ARG A 107 5.44 10.65 -15.67
N ASP A 108 5.67 10.40 -16.97
CA ASP A 108 5.63 9.05 -17.51
C ASP A 108 6.77 8.21 -16.92
N ILE A 109 6.50 6.93 -16.68
CA ILE A 109 7.44 6.00 -16.04
C ILE A 109 8.77 5.90 -16.80
N ALA A 110 8.76 5.89 -18.13
CA ALA A 110 9.97 5.78 -18.95
C ALA A 110 10.89 7.01 -18.79
N SER A 111 10.33 8.16 -18.44
CA SER A 111 11.05 9.41 -18.20
C SER A 111 11.27 9.74 -16.72
N ALA A 112 10.77 8.90 -15.81
CA ALA A 112 10.74 9.19 -14.39
C ALA A 112 12.13 9.01 -13.75
N ASN A 113 12.55 10.02 -12.99
CA ASN A 113 13.75 10.00 -12.17
C ASN A 113 13.40 10.01 -10.68
N ALA A 114 14.38 9.77 -9.81
CA ALA A 114 14.20 9.93 -8.37
C ALA A 114 13.61 11.31 -8.04
N GLY A 115 12.59 11.32 -7.17
CA GLY A 115 11.80 12.49 -6.80
C GLY A 115 10.54 12.72 -7.66
N SER A 116 10.45 12.12 -8.86
CA SER A 116 9.29 12.27 -9.75
C SER A 116 8.04 11.64 -9.15
N PHE A 117 6.88 12.22 -9.41
CA PHE A 117 5.60 11.56 -9.16
C PHE A 117 5.17 10.79 -10.40
N ILE A 118 4.55 9.62 -10.17
CA ILE A 118 3.98 8.79 -11.23
C ILE A 118 2.54 8.40 -10.85
N ILE A 119 1.70 8.25 -11.86
CA ILE A 119 0.39 7.61 -11.76
C ILE A 119 0.33 6.54 -12.83
N VAL A 120 0.43 5.28 -12.42
CA VAL A 120 0.53 4.14 -13.33
C VAL A 120 -0.46 3.04 -12.97
N PRO A 121 -1.01 2.30 -13.95
CA PRO A 121 -1.76 1.09 -13.67
C PRO A 121 -0.83 0.03 -13.08
N VAL A 122 -1.32 -0.71 -12.08
CA VAL A 122 -0.57 -1.77 -11.40
C VAL A 122 -1.47 -2.97 -11.14
N VAL A 123 -0.86 -4.16 -11.20
CA VAL A 123 -1.41 -5.40 -10.65
C VAL A 123 -0.36 -5.92 -9.68
N LEU A 124 -0.63 -5.77 -8.39
CA LEU A 124 0.37 -5.96 -7.35
C LEU A 124 0.42 -7.41 -6.87
N LYS A 125 1.64 -7.85 -6.51
CA LYS A 125 1.89 -9.09 -5.77
C LYS A 125 2.69 -8.79 -4.51
N ILE A 126 2.52 -9.61 -3.48
CA ILE A 126 3.33 -9.54 -2.26
C ILE A 126 4.64 -10.30 -2.49
N ASN A 127 5.78 -9.68 -2.24
CA ASN A 127 7.08 -10.33 -2.23
C ASN A 127 7.60 -10.48 -0.79
N SER A 128 7.23 -11.58 -0.14
CA SER A 128 7.53 -11.78 1.28
C SER A 128 7.64 -13.27 1.61
N ILE A 129 8.85 -13.69 1.98
CA ILE A 129 9.12 -15.04 2.49
C ILE A 129 8.23 -15.33 3.70
N LYS A 130 8.08 -14.35 4.62
CA LYS A 130 7.25 -14.51 5.83
C LYS A 130 5.80 -14.78 5.46
N SER A 131 5.25 -14.01 4.53
CA SER A 131 3.84 -14.08 4.15
C SER A 131 3.56 -15.37 3.37
N LEU A 132 4.45 -15.73 2.44
CA LEU A 132 4.41 -17.00 1.70
C LEU A 132 4.40 -18.21 2.64
N ILE A 133 5.27 -18.25 3.66
CA ILE A 133 5.31 -19.37 4.61
C ILE A 133 4.06 -19.43 5.47
N ASN A 134 3.56 -18.28 5.94
CA ASN A 134 2.34 -18.24 6.73
C ASN A 134 1.13 -18.70 5.92
N GLU A 135 1.06 -18.30 4.64
CA GLU A 135 0.05 -18.74 3.69
C GLU A 135 0.15 -20.25 3.45
N ALA A 136 1.34 -20.77 3.15
CA ALA A 136 1.58 -22.22 2.99
C ALA A 136 1.20 -23.02 4.24
N LYS A 137 1.56 -22.52 5.43
CA LYS A 137 1.17 -23.13 6.70
C LYS A 137 -0.35 -23.19 6.85
N ALA A 138 -1.05 -22.08 6.59
CA ALA A 138 -2.50 -22.01 6.72
C ALA A 138 -3.21 -22.97 5.76
N LEU A 139 -2.74 -23.07 4.52
CA LEU A 139 -3.28 -23.97 3.50
C LEU A 139 -3.05 -25.45 3.86
N LEU A 140 -1.86 -25.82 4.32
CA LEU A 140 -1.57 -27.18 4.77
C LEU A 140 -2.40 -27.57 6.02
N GLU A 141 -2.55 -26.66 6.98
CA GLU A 141 -3.40 -26.88 8.15
C GLU A 141 -4.89 -27.02 7.76
N LEU A 142 -5.35 -26.25 6.78
CA LEU A 142 -6.71 -26.39 6.24
C LEU A 142 -6.88 -27.75 5.55
N SER A 143 -5.92 -28.16 4.72
CA SER A 143 -5.93 -29.45 4.03
C SER A 143 -6.02 -30.63 5.02
N GLU A 144 -5.21 -30.64 6.08
CA GLU A 144 -5.30 -31.67 7.13
C GLU A 144 -6.68 -31.69 7.81
N LYS A 145 -7.24 -30.51 8.12
CA LYS A 145 -8.59 -30.41 8.71
C LYS A 145 -9.67 -30.92 7.76
N MET A 146 -9.57 -30.63 6.46
CA MET A 146 -10.53 -31.10 5.46
C MET A 146 -10.48 -32.64 5.29
N GLN A 147 -9.28 -33.23 5.30
CA GLN A 147 -9.13 -34.70 5.27
C GLN A 147 -9.74 -35.37 6.50
N ALA A 148 -9.63 -34.74 7.67
CA ALA A 148 -10.25 -35.22 8.91
C ALA A 148 -11.79 -35.18 8.88
N VAL A 149 -12.39 -34.29 8.07
CA VAL A 149 -13.85 -34.18 7.90
C VAL A 149 -14.38 -35.23 6.90
N GLY A 150 -13.59 -35.61 5.89
CA GLY A 150 -14.02 -36.52 4.82
C GLY A 150 -13.78 -38.01 5.05
N THR A 151 -12.85 -38.41 5.94
CA THR A 151 -12.46 -39.82 6.13
C THR A 151 -12.43 -40.23 7.60
N LYS A 152 -13.24 -41.23 7.96
CA LYS A 152 -13.19 -41.94 9.26
C LYS A 152 -11.99 -42.90 9.32
N THR A 153 -10.77 -42.42 9.12
CA THR A 153 -9.56 -43.25 9.29
C THR A 153 -8.71 -42.69 10.41
N SER A 154 -8.64 -43.45 11.51
CA SER A 154 -7.73 -43.22 12.61
C SER A 154 -6.29 -43.48 12.15
N GLY A 155 -5.61 -42.43 11.74
CA GLY A 155 -4.18 -42.47 11.45
C GLY A 155 -3.63 -41.05 11.46
N LYS A 156 -3.15 -40.59 12.62
CA LYS A 156 -2.40 -39.33 12.75
C LYS A 156 -1.02 -39.50 12.11
N THR A 157 -0.97 -39.58 10.78
CA THR A 157 0.30 -39.32 10.10
C THR A 157 0.36 -37.80 9.95
N LYS A 158 1.04 -37.14 10.89
CA LYS A 158 1.36 -35.71 10.74
C LYS A 158 2.06 -35.53 9.40
N SER A 159 1.61 -34.60 8.57
CA SER A 159 2.29 -34.29 7.32
C SER A 159 3.73 -33.85 7.63
N GLU A 160 4.71 -34.61 7.14
CA GLU A 160 6.14 -34.26 7.25
C GLU A 160 6.39 -32.86 6.68
N THR A 161 5.72 -32.53 5.58
CA THR A 161 5.71 -31.21 4.95
C THR A 161 5.18 -30.12 5.88
N LEU A 162 4.11 -30.37 6.65
CA LEU A 162 3.57 -29.38 7.59
C LEU A 162 4.53 -29.11 8.76
N GLU A 163 5.19 -30.14 9.28
CA GLU A 163 6.19 -29.98 10.34
C GLU A 163 7.42 -29.21 9.83
N GLN A 164 7.89 -29.49 8.61
CA GLN A 164 8.94 -28.70 7.95
C GLN A 164 8.52 -27.22 7.77
N VAL A 165 7.33 -26.96 7.23
CA VAL A 165 6.80 -25.59 7.06
C VAL A 165 6.67 -24.87 8.40
N LYS A 166 6.24 -25.55 9.48
CA LYS A 166 6.19 -24.97 10.84
C LYS A 166 7.57 -24.60 11.37
N GLN A 167 8.60 -25.41 11.12
CA GLN A 167 9.97 -25.10 11.50
C GLN A 167 10.49 -23.86 10.76
N ILE A 168 10.28 -23.80 9.45
CA ILE A 168 10.67 -22.65 8.63
C ILE A 168 9.90 -21.39 9.08
N ALA A 169 8.60 -21.50 9.37
CA ALA A 169 7.79 -20.39 9.89
C ALA A 169 8.35 -19.84 11.21
N GLY A 170 8.88 -20.72 12.08
CA GLY A 170 9.54 -20.34 13.32
C GLY A 170 10.76 -19.45 13.10
N VAL A 171 11.58 -19.77 12.09
CA VAL A 171 12.76 -18.99 11.69
C VAL A 171 12.35 -17.67 11.02
N CYS A 172 11.35 -17.71 10.15
CA CYS A 172 10.92 -16.53 9.38
C CYS A 172 10.11 -15.51 10.18
N ARG A 173 9.63 -15.86 11.38
CA ARG A 173 8.99 -14.92 12.32
C ARG A 173 9.91 -13.76 12.71
N GLU A 174 11.22 -13.95 12.66
CA GLU A 174 12.23 -12.91 12.95
C GLU A 174 12.44 -11.93 11.77
N LEU A 175 11.81 -12.17 10.62
CA LEU A 175 11.84 -11.27 9.46
C LEU A 175 10.84 -10.10 9.64
N PHE A 176 11.25 -8.91 9.20
CA PHE A 176 10.57 -7.62 9.39
C PHE A 176 9.09 -7.60 8.96
N GLY A 177 8.33 -6.66 9.55
CA GLY A 177 6.87 -6.60 9.45
C GLY A 177 6.29 -5.90 8.20
N ALA A 178 7.09 -5.14 7.45
CA ALA A 178 6.59 -4.43 6.27
C ALA A 178 6.74 -5.30 5.02
N GLU A 179 5.68 -5.39 4.23
CA GLU A 179 5.62 -6.26 3.06
C GLU A 179 6.07 -5.50 1.81
N GLU A 180 7.06 -6.05 1.12
CA GLU A 180 7.46 -5.56 -0.19
C GLU A 180 6.40 -5.98 -1.20
N ILE A 181 6.00 -5.07 -2.07
CA ILE A 181 5.11 -5.36 -3.19
C ILE A 181 5.84 -5.16 -4.50
N ILE A 182 5.41 -5.89 -5.52
CA ILE A 182 5.98 -5.87 -6.86
C ILE A 182 4.87 -5.76 -7.90
N CYS A 183 5.09 -4.92 -8.90
CA CYS A 183 4.40 -4.97 -10.19
C CYS A 183 5.47 -5.14 -11.26
N GLU A 184 5.45 -6.27 -11.98
CA GLU A 184 6.40 -6.53 -13.06
C GLU A 184 5.71 -6.40 -14.41
N THR A 185 6.39 -5.75 -15.36
CA THR A 185 6.02 -5.66 -16.77
C THR A 185 7.17 -6.19 -17.62
N ASP A 186 6.93 -6.31 -18.92
CA ASP A 186 7.98 -6.71 -19.86
C ASP A 186 9.13 -5.68 -19.89
N SER A 187 8.81 -4.39 -19.74
CA SER A 187 9.77 -3.28 -19.88
C SER A 187 10.42 -2.80 -18.58
N TYR A 188 9.74 -2.93 -17.45
CA TYR A 188 10.21 -2.42 -16.15
C TYR A 188 9.54 -3.16 -14.99
N ALA A 189 10.05 -2.96 -13.77
CA ALA A 189 9.35 -3.36 -12.56
C ALA A 189 9.23 -2.22 -11.56
N LEU A 190 8.15 -2.24 -10.79
CA LEU A 190 7.87 -1.33 -9.70
C LEU A 190 7.98 -2.11 -8.40
N VAL A 191 8.71 -1.57 -7.43
CA VAL A 191 8.82 -2.16 -6.09
C VAL A 191 8.52 -1.11 -5.04
N GLY A 192 7.77 -1.49 -4.02
CA GLY A 192 7.40 -0.60 -2.92
C GLY A 192 7.16 -1.40 -1.65
N THR A 193 6.78 -0.69 -0.59
CA THR A 193 6.37 -1.33 0.67
C THR A 193 4.96 -0.89 1.00
N ILE A 194 4.12 -1.81 1.47
CA ILE A 194 2.82 -1.49 2.04
C ILE A 194 2.78 -1.84 3.53
N SER A 195 1.83 -1.22 4.24
CA SER A 195 1.56 -1.43 5.65
C SER A 195 0.05 -1.43 5.85
N ASP A 196 -0.45 -2.32 6.71
CA ASP A 196 -1.90 -2.45 6.98
C ASP A 196 -2.51 -1.20 7.57
N GLU A 197 -1.70 -0.39 8.26
CA GLU A 197 -2.13 0.87 8.86
C GLU A 197 -2.58 1.92 7.83
N HIS A 198 -2.28 1.68 6.56
CA HIS A 198 -2.62 2.54 5.44
C HIS A 198 -3.72 1.96 4.54
N LEU A 199 -4.26 0.78 4.86
CA LEU A 199 -5.45 0.25 4.20
C LEU A 199 -6.65 1.18 4.46
N TYR A 200 -7.39 1.51 3.41
CA TYR A 200 -8.54 2.40 3.49
C TYR A 200 -9.81 1.61 3.21
N GLN A 201 -10.46 1.14 4.28
CA GLN A 201 -11.67 0.31 4.20
C GLN A 201 -11.52 -0.93 3.30
N ALA A 202 -10.30 -1.42 3.18
CA ALA A 202 -9.94 -2.57 2.38
C ALA A 202 -9.14 -3.55 3.23
N VAL A 203 -9.09 -4.79 2.79
CA VAL A 203 -8.12 -5.78 3.26
C VAL A 203 -7.02 -5.95 2.20
N ARG A 204 -5.91 -6.60 2.56
CA ARG A 204 -4.81 -6.86 1.62
C ARG A 204 -5.28 -7.57 0.35
N ALA A 205 -6.15 -8.57 0.49
CA ALA A 205 -6.69 -9.33 -0.63
C ALA A 205 -7.42 -8.46 -1.66
N ASP A 206 -7.95 -7.29 -1.26
CA ASP A 206 -8.60 -6.37 -2.21
C ASP A 206 -7.58 -5.63 -3.10
N ILE A 207 -6.31 -5.57 -2.69
CA ILE A 207 -5.23 -4.88 -3.40
C ILE A 207 -4.43 -5.83 -4.29
N ILE A 208 -4.21 -7.06 -3.82
CA ILE A 208 -3.37 -8.04 -4.50
C ILE A 208 -4.10 -8.62 -5.69
N ARG A 209 -3.42 -8.69 -6.84
CA ARG A 209 -3.98 -9.15 -8.13
C ARG A 209 -5.18 -8.34 -8.64
N THR A 210 -5.47 -7.19 -8.05
CA THR A 210 -6.49 -6.24 -8.52
C THR A 210 -5.86 -5.20 -9.43
N GLU A 211 -6.53 -4.87 -10.53
CA GLU A 211 -6.16 -3.72 -11.36
C GLU A 211 -6.45 -2.41 -10.63
N LEU A 212 -5.38 -1.70 -10.26
CA LEU A 212 -5.43 -0.44 -9.53
C LEU A 212 -4.58 0.63 -10.22
N ARG A 213 -4.82 1.88 -9.87
CA ARG A 213 -3.86 2.97 -10.12
C ARG A 213 -3.02 3.24 -8.89
N CYS A 214 -1.73 3.42 -9.11
CA CYS A 214 -0.76 3.72 -8.07
C CYS A 214 -0.29 5.17 -8.22
N LEU A 215 -0.63 6.02 -7.26
CA LEU A 215 0.05 7.30 -7.06
C LEU A 215 1.25 7.06 -6.16
N ALA A 216 2.45 7.32 -6.70
CA ALA A 216 3.69 7.14 -5.96
C ALA A 216 4.72 8.20 -6.30
N GLN A 217 5.68 8.36 -5.39
CA GLN A 217 6.90 9.11 -5.64
C GLN A 217 8.07 8.13 -5.84
N VAL A 218 8.84 8.32 -6.91
CA VAL A 218 10.02 7.49 -7.18
C VAL A 218 11.11 7.83 -6.17
N LYS A 219 11.51 6.88 -5.32
CA LYS A 219 12.61 7.04 -4.37
C LYS A 219 13.96 6.88 -5.06
N ARG A 220 14.07 5.82 -5.89
CA ARG A 220 15.31 5.41 -6.57
C ARG A 220 14.97 4.67 -7.85
N VAL A 221 15.89 4.71 -8.82
CA VAL A 221 15.83 3.94 -10.06
C VAL A 221 17.07 3.06 -10.13
N PHE A 222 16.88 1.78 -10.43
CA PHE A 222 17.96 0.82 -10.66
C PHE A 222 17.90 0.37 -12.12
N PRO A 223 18.71 0.94 -13.03
CA PRO A 223 18.57 0.71 -14.48
C PRO A 223 18.72 -0.75 -14.92
N GLU A 224 19.62 -1.49 -14.28
CA GLU A 224 19.95 -2.89 -14.61
C GLU A 224 19.32 -3.90 -13.65
N GLY A 225 18.28 -3.46 -12.92
CA GLY A 225 17.66 -4.26 -11.88
C GLY A 225 18.32 -4.16 -10.51
N THR A 226 17.78 -4.90 -9.55
CA THR A 226 18.21 -4.85 -8.14
C THR A 226 17.84 -6.13 -7.39
N GLN A 227 18.60 -6.41 -6.34
CA GLN A 227 18.15 -7.31 -5.29
C GLN A 227 16.90 -6.77 -4.59
N LEU A 228 16.05 -7.71 -4.18
CA LEU A 228 14.78 -7.48 -3.53
C LEU A 228 14.81 -7.98 -2.08
N MET A 229 13.71 -7.79 -1.36
CA MET A 229 13.58 -8.12 0.06
C MET A 229 14.65 -7.45 0.94
N LYS A 230 15.15 -6.27 0.52
CA LYS A 230 16.21 -5.51 1.22
C LYS A 230 15.87 -5.19 2.67
N ASN A 231 14.58 -5.09 2.97
CA ASN A 231 14.06 -4.78 4.30
C ASN A 231 14.08 -5.98 5.25
N THR A 232 14.52 -7.15 4.81
CA THR A 232 14.55 -8.37 5.63
C THR A 232 15.97 -8.73 6.05
N ILE A 233 16.13 -9.44 7.17
CA ILE A 233 17.42 -10.02 7.60
C ILE A 233 18.01 -10.94 6.52
N PHE A 234 17.19 -11.40 5.58
CA PHE A 234 17.59 -12.20 4.43
C PHE A 234 18.74 -11.57 3.62
N THR A 235 18.77 -10.24 3.49
CA THR A 235 19.88 -9.58 2.78
C THR A 235 21.17 -9.50 3.60
N LYS A 236 21.11 -9.77 4.91
CA LYS A 236 22.28 -9.87 5.78
C LYS A 236 22.90 -11.27 5.78
N ILE A 237 22.22 -12.28 5.23
CA ILE A 237 22.78 -13.63 5.05
C ILE A 237 23.86 -13.56 3.97
N ARG A 238 25.12 -13.72 4.39
CA ARG A 238 26.29 -13.70 3.49
C ARG A 238 26.52 -15.02 2.76
N ASP A 239 26.06 -16.13 3.35
CA ASP A 239 26.16 -17.43 2.69
C ASP A 239 25.15 -17.51 1.54
N THR A 240 25.66 -17.41 0.32
CA THR A 240 24.87 -17.42 -0.90
C THR A 240 24.23 -18.78 -1.15
N SER A 241 24.84 -19.86 -0.65
CA SER A 241 24.34 -21.23 -0.83
C SER A 241 23.07 -21.46 -0.01
N SER A 242 23.10 -21.15 1.29
CA SER A 242 21.90 -21.22 2.15
C SER A 242 20.80 -20.26 1.68
N LYS A 243 21.17 -19.08 1.19
CA LYS A 243 20.23 -18.10 0.64
C LYS A 243 19.48 -18.68 -0.56
N LYS A 244 20.19 -19.29 -1.52
CA LYS A 244 19.59 -19.94 -2.70
C LYS A 244 18.75 -21.15 -2.31
N ALA A 245 19.26 -22.03 -1.44
CA ALA A 245 18.53 -23.21 -1.00
C ALA A 245 17.19 -22.86 -0.31
N LEU A 246 17.16 -21.78 0.49
CA LEU A 246 15.92 -21.29 1.09
C LEU A 246 14.95 -20.79 0.02
N ILE A 247 15.39 -19.97 -0.94
CA ILE A 247 14.53 -19.46 -2.02
C ILE A 247 13.98 -20.59 -2.88
N GLU A 248 14.81 -21.55 -3.26
CA GLU A 248 14.40 -22.70 -4.07
C GLU A 248 13.39 -23.57 -3.32
N SER A 249 13.60 -23.79 -2.03
CA SER A 249 12.62 -24.48 -1.17
C SER A 249 11.30 -23.71 -1.08
N MET A 250 11.34 -22.38 -1.04
CA MET A 250 10.15 -21.54 -1.04
C MET A 250 9.40 -21.57 -2.38
N ARG A 251 10.11 -21.47 -3.51
CA ARG A 251 9.51 -21.58 -4.84
C ARG A 251 8.90 -22.96 -5.09
N ALA A 252 9.56 -24.01 -4.62
CA ALA A 252 9.01 -25.35 -4.71
C ALA A 252 7.67 -25.51 -3.95
N LEU A 253 7.43 -24.72 -2.89
CA LEU A 253 6.15 -24.70 -2.18
C LEU A 253 5.05 -23.96 -2.97
N SER A 254 5.38 -22.88 -3.68
CA SER A 254 4.42 -22.16 -4.52
C SER A 254 4.10 -22.89 -5.83
N ASP A 255 5.10 -23.51 -6.46
CA ASP A 255 4.99 -24.04 -7.83
C ASP A 255 4.42 -25.46 -7.88
N ASN A 256 4.61 -26.27 -6.81
CA ASN A 256 4.18 -27.68 -6.78
C ASN A 256 2.88 -27.92 -5.99
N GLY A 257 2.17 -26.85 -5.60
CA GLY A 257 0.92 -26.93 -4.84
C GLY A 257 -0.32 -26.86 -5.72
N ASN A 258 -1.42 -27.48 -5.28
CA ASN A 258 -2.76 -27.26 -5.85
C ASN A 258 -3.39 -25.92 -5.39
N PHE A 259 -2.58 -24.98 -4.90
CA PHE A 259 -3.03 -23.75 -4.28
C PHE A 259 -2.45 -22.55 -5.04
N GLU A 260 -3.30 -21.56 -5.29
CA GLU A 260 -2.83 -20.26 -5.76
C GLU A 260 -2.39 -19.42 -4.57
N TYR A 261 -1.15 -18.93 -4.61
CA TYR A 261 -0.58 -18.09 -3.56
C TYR A 261 -0.69 -16.61 -3.92
N GLU A 262 -1.04 -15.77 -2.95
CA GLU A 262 -1.01 -14.31 -3.06
C GLU A 262 0.42 -13.75 -2.93
N CYS A 263 1.31 -14.52 -2.30
CA CYS A 263 2.70 -14.16 -2.03
C CYS A 263 3.69 -14.87 -2.96
N ASP A 264 4.78 -14.20 -3.29
CA ASP A 264 5.94 -14.71 -4.02
C ASP A 264 7.23 -14.51 -3.20
N ALA A 265 8.29 -15.22 -3.63
CA ALA A 265 9.66 -15.07 -3.12
C ALA A 265 10.64 -14.80 -4.28
N ILE A 266 10.65 -13.55 -4.73
CA ILE A 266 11.53 -13.04 -5.80
C ILE A 266 12.75 -12.38 -5.16
N PRO A 267 13.96 -12.93 -5.33
CA PRO A 267 15.17 -12.44 -4.67
C PRO A 267 15.83 -11.27 -5.37
N GLU A 268 15.65 -11.15 -6.67
CA GLU A 268 16.21 -10.10 -7.52
C GLU A 268 15.43 -10.00 -8.83
N ILE A 269 15.51 -8.82 -9.43
CA ILE A 269 15.10 -8.54 -10.80
C ILE A 269 16.35 -8.10 -11.54
N VAL A 270 16.57 -8.64 -12.74
CA VAL A 270 17.73 -8.37 -13.60
C VAL A 270 17.25 -7.99 -15.00
N ASP A 271 18.12 -7.35 -15.78
CA ASP A 271 17.92 -7.03 -17.21
C ASP A 271 16.74 -6.09 -17.53
N LYS A 272 16.19 -5.41 -16.53
CA LYS A 272 15.17 -4.36 -16.71
C LYS A 272 15.24 -3.30 -15.60
N PRO A 273 14.83 -2.04 -15.88
CA PRO A 273 14.80 -0.99 -14.88
C PRO A 273 13.80 -1.30 -13.76
N VAL A 274 14.25 -1.09 -12.53
CA VAL A 274 13.42 -1.22 -11.32
C VAL A 274 13.24 0.14 -10.66
N TYR A 275 11.99 0.57 -10.50
CA TYR A 275 11.62 1.80 -9.83
C TYR A 275 11.19 1.50 -8.40
N GLN A 276 11.96 1.99 -7.44
CA GLN A 276 11.58 1.90 -6.03
C GLN A 276 10.64 3.06 -5.68
N LEU A 277 9.47 2.73 -5.18
CA LEU A 277 8.36 3.66 -4.97
C LEU A 277 8.11 3.91 -3.48
N GLU A 278 7.76 5.16 -3.18
CA GLU A 278 7.03 5.55 -1.98
C GLU A 278 5.55 5.67 -2.38
N ILE A 279 4.73 4.72 -1.94
CA ILE A 279 3.33 4.64 -2.35
C ILE A 279 2.52 5.63 -1.52
N VAL A 280 1.82 6.52 -2.21
CA VAL A 280 0.91 7.49 -1.58
C VAL A 280 -0.51 6.92 -1.54
N ALA A 281 -0.97 6.38 -2.66
CA ALA A 281 -2.31 5.80 -2.75
C ALA A 281 -2.41 4.69 -3.81
N LEU A 282 -3.29 3.72 -3.54
CA LEU A 282 -3.77 2.73 -4.50
C LEU A 282 -5.30 2.86 -4.59
N TYR A 283 -5.82 3.02 -5.81
CA TYR A 283 -7.23 3.34 -6.01
C TYR A 283 -7.75 2.86 -7.36
N GLN A 284 -9.06 2.67 -7.46
CA GLN A 284 -9.77 2.60 -8.73
C GLN A 284 -10.35 3.96 -9.09
N SER A 285 -10.39 4.24 -10.39
CA SER A 285 -11.01 5.45 -10.93
C SER A 285 -12.27 5.09 -11.71
N SER A 286 -13.29 5.95 -11.62
CA SER A 286 -14.51 5.84 -12.41
C SER A 286 -14.32 6.10 -13.92
N VAL A 287 -13.14 6.60 -14.34
CA VAL A 287 -12.84 6.86 -15.75
C VAL A 287 -12.11 5.64 -16.34
N PRO A 288 -12.70 4.93 -17.32
CA PRO A 288 -12.05 3.80 -17.96
C PRO A 288 -10.77 4.24 -18.66
N HIS A 289 -9.72 3.42 -18.54
CA HIS A 289 -8.49 3.63 -19.27
C HIS A 289 -8.76 3.41 -20.77
N ASN A 290 -8.72 4.48 -21.57
CA ASN A 290 -8.58 4.29 -23.02
C ASN A 290 -7.15 3.81 -23.26
N SER A 291 -6.99 2.52 -23.51
CA SER A 291 -5.76 1.91 -24.02
C SER A 291 -5.64 2.28 -25.50
N SER A 292 -5.12 3.46 -25.81
CA SER A 292 -4.80 3.86 -27.19
C SER A 292 -3.85 5.05 -27.23
N ASN A 293 -2.54 4.76 -27.19
CA ASN A 293 -1.61 4.96 -28.32
C ASN A 293 -0.20 4.51 -27.93
#